data_AF-A0A9W6BW95-F1
#
_entry.id   AF-A0A9W6BW95-F1
#
_cell.length_a   1.000
_cell.length_b   1.000
_cell.length_c   1.000
_cell.angle_alpha   90.00
_cell.angle_beta   90.00
_cell.angle_gamma   90.00
#
_symmetry.space_group_name_H-M   'P 1'
#
loop_
_entity.id
_entity.type
_entity.pdbx_description
1 polymer ?
#
loop_
_entity_poly.entity_id
_entity_poly.type
_entity_poly.pdbx_seq_one_letter_code
_entity_poly.pdbx_strand_id
1 'polypeptide(L)'
;MTAELRCTEESPRKRYRYVASRAPPDERTSVTRMFYVCIWLRSKSRKLQLYSMSLAHKTLNKSSTSIASSPARTSSSLPSSTTYGQPHFSFGVVRRPFTAVDGSFKFGARSSPRSWQSSLTCNNNNPSQITAATAVAPVQDAPERTTLEQQPSADASAPPPPASDSSALRANMQTRYEQAYSMSQLYAAERPPPIPPSEHERRRRVKDVQEVVDAGRRKGLGEELIRSGLTQMDALLPGVLSLHRMKPSDWAVVASDVNSLAEKIILLKSLYPTADIFKIVFKKPKLLLLPNAKLEQDAAAIMRLLSSAPNPCAILESTPDLVDPLSLSRCLASLAAAFPGQNPVLLLQQHPDILANLGSEAAVELTAEYGELSTKD
;
A
#
# COMPACT_ATOMS: atom_id res chain seq x y z
N MET A 1 12.24 -29.48 64.32
CA MET A 1 11.53 -29.90 63.10
C MET A 1 12.41 -29.55 61.92
N THR A 2 12.88 -30.58 61.24
CA THR A 2 13.88 -30.60 60.17
C THR A 2 13.28 -30.07 58.86
N ALA A 3 13.97 -29.14 58.22
CA ALA A 3 13.66 -28.69 56.86
C ALA A 3 14.71 -29.27 55.90
N GLU A 4 14.27 -30.18 55.03
CA GLU A 4 15.08 -30.78 53.98
C GLU A 4 15.45 -29.74 52.91
N LEU A 5 16.75 -29.64 52.63
CA LEU A 5 17.30 -28.99 51.45
C LEU A 5 17.31 -29.99 50.30
N ARG A 6 16.52 -29.76 49.25
CA ARG A 6 16.72 -30.40 47.95
C ARG A 6 17.51 -29.48 47.02
N CYS A 7 18.76 -29.86 46.77
CA CYS A 7 19.53 -29.43 45.61
C CYS A 7 18.92 -30.03 44.35
N THR A 8 18.73 -29.21 43.32
CA THR A 8 18.66 -29.69 41.93
C THR A 8 19.67 -28.92 41.11
N GLU A 9 20.54 -29.68 40.46
CA GLU A 9 21.67 -29.28 39.61
C GLU A 9 21.23 -28.73 38.26
N GLU A 10 21.99 -27.71 37.84
CA GLU A 10 22.52 -27.41 36.50
C GLU A 10 21.63 -27.44 35.24
N SER A 11 21.44 -26.25 34.65
CA SER A 11 21.77 -26.07 33.22
C SER A 11 22.12 -24.59 32.91
N PRO A 12 23.24 -24.29 32.20
CA PRO A 12 23.72 -22.93 32.03
C PRO A 12 23.25 -22.32 30.70
N ARG A 13 22.27 -21.41 30.75
CA ARG A 13 22.12 -20.35 29.73
C ARG A 13 22.18 -19.00 30.42
N LYS A 14 23.41 -18.47 30.54
CA LYS A 14 23.68 -17.09 30.96
C LYS A 14 23.03 -16.12 29.96
N ARG A 15 21.80 -15.68 30.23
CA ARG A 15 21.26 -14.43 29.69
C ARG A 15 21.78 -13.30 30.57
N TYR A 16 22.73 -12.54 30.06
CA TYR A 16 23.08 -11.24 30.63
C TYR A 16 21.87 -10.31 30.46
N ARG A 17 21.09 -10.11 31.53
CA ARG A 17 20.14 -9.00 31.64
C ARG A 17 20.95 -7.75 31.98
N TYR A 18 21.17 -6.89 31.00
CA TYR A 18 21.55 -5.50 31.28
C TYR A 18 20.37 -4.80 31.94
N VAL A 19 20.44 -4.65 33.26
CA VAL A 19 19.57 -3.73 33.99
C VAL A 19 20.23 -2.35 33.88
N ALA A 20 19.80 -1.57 32.90
CA ALA A 20 20.17 -0.16 32.80
C ALA A 20 19.45 0.60 33.93
N SER A 21 20.19 0.84 35.02
CA SER A 21 19.76 1.75 36.09
C SER A 21 19.68 3.16 35.51
N ARG A 22 18.48 3.74 35.46
CA ARG A 22 18.25 5.12 35.03
C ARG A 22 18.77 6.07 36.11
N ALA A 23 19.91 6.72 35.85
CA ALA A 23 20.32 7.91 36.57
C ALA A 23 19.42 9.10 36.21
N PRO A 24 19.13 10.03 37.14
CA PRO A 24 18.35 11.22 36.87
C PRO A 24 19.12 12.19 35.95
N PRO A 25 18.44 12.90 35.03
CA PRO A 25 19.09 13.81 34.10
C PRO A 25 19.50 15.13 34.78
N ASP A 26 20.82 15.39 34.79
CA ASP A 26 21.40 16.69 35.15
C ASP A 26 21.07 17.77 34.10
N GLU A 27 20.84 18.99 34.58
CA GLU A 27 20.37 20.20 33.88
C GLU A 27 21.28 20.75 32.75
N ARG A 28 22.38 20.07 32.39
CA ARG A 28 23.33 20.57 31.38
C ARG A 28 22.94 20.28 29.92
N THR A 29 21.84 19.57 29.67
CA THR A 29 21.37 19.24 28.30
C THR A 29 20.49 20.32 27.65
N SER A 30 20.11 21.38 28.38
CA SER A 30 19.24 22.44 27.86
C SER A 30 19.97 23.38 26.87
N VAL A 31 21.24 23.68 27.12
CA VAL A 31 22.00 24.66 26.30
C VAL A 31 22.32 24.09 24.92
N THR A 32 22.67 22.81 24.83
CA THR A 32 22.99 22.17 23.54
C THR A 32 21.77 22.03 22.64
N ARG A 33 20.57 21.79 23.20
CA ARG A 33 19.33 21.76 22.41
C ARG A 33 18.96 23.13 21.83
N MET A 34 19.26 24.23 22.54
CA MET A 34 18.96 25.57 22.04
C MET A 34 19.89 25.98 20.87
N PHE A 35 21.15 25.56 20.88
CA PHE A 35 22.10 25.85 19.78
C PHE A 35 21.71 25.16 18.46
N TYR A 36 21.22 23.91 18.50
CA TYR A 36 20.75 23.22 17.30
C TYR A 36 19.49 23.85 16.69
N VAL A 37 18.56 24.36 17.51
CA VAL A 37 17.36 25.06 17.04
C VAL A 37 17.73 26.38 16.34
N CYS A 38 18.71 27.14 16.87
CA CYS A 38 19.18 28.38 16.26
C CYS A 38 19.92 28.16 14.93
N ILE A 39 20.76 27.12 14.82
CA ILE A 39 21.42 26.77 13.55
C ILE A 39 20.39 26.30 12.51
N TRP A 40 19.38 25.54 12.94
CA TRP A 40 18.29 25.08 12.07
C TRP A 40 17.43 26.24 11.54
N LEU A 41 17.07 27.21 12.38
CA LEU A 41 16.30 28.40 11.96
C LEU A 41 17.09 29.28 10.97
N ARG A 42 18.41 29.41 11.15
CA ARG A 42 19.26 30.23 10.26
C ARG A 42 19.49 29.59 8.89
N SER A 43 19.52 28.26 8.81
CA SER A 43 19.57 27.51 7.54
C SER A 43 18.26 27.62 6.75
N LYS A 44 17.11 27.56 7.45
CA LYS A 44 15.78 27.66 6.83
C LYS A 44 15.51 29.03 6.19
N SER A 45 16.03 30.10 6.80
CA SER A 45 15.89 31.47 6.27
C SER A 45 16.66 31.70 4.95
N ARG A 46 17.85 31.10 4.79
CA ARG A 46 18.63 31.23 3.54
C ARG A 46 18.02 30.47 2.35
N LYS A 47 17.40 29.32 2.58
CA LYS A 47 16.73 28.56 1.50
C LYS A 47 15.47 29.26 0.96
N LEU A 48 14.73 29.98 1.81
CA LEU A 48 13.55 30.73 1.38
C LEU A 48 13.91 31.95 0.52
N GLN A 49 15.07 32.59 0.73
CA GLN A 49 15.55 33.67 -0.15
C GLN A 49 15.94 33.18 -1.55
N LEU A 50 16.53 31.98 -1.68
CA LEU A 50 16.88 31.43 -2.99
C LEU A 50 15.64 31.03 -3.81
N TYR A 51 14.56 30.64 -3.13
CA TYR A 51 13.31 30.27 -3.81
C TYR A 51 12.51 31.48 -4.32
N SER A 52 12.54 32.62 -3.61
CA SER A 52 11.88 33.84 -4.11
C SER A 52 12.57 34.39 -5.36
N MET A 53 13.90 34.23 -5.49
CA MET A 53 14.63 34.65 -6.69
C MET A 53 14.40 33.71 -7.89
N SER A 54 14.20 32.41 -7.67
CA SER A 54 13.91 31.45 -8.74
C SER A 54 12.50 31.63 -9.33
N LEU A 55 11.50 31.96 -8.50
CA LEU A 55 10.15 32.26 -8.99
C LEU A 55 10.10 33.55 -9.81
N ALA A 56 10.91 34.57 -9.49
CA ALA A 56 10.96 35.82 -10.23
C ALA A 56 11.52 35.68 -11.65
N HIS A 57 12.41 34.70 -11.90
CA HIS A 57 12.95 34.47 -13.25
C HIS A 57 11.98 33.72 -14.18
N LYS A 58 10.99 32.98 -13.64
CA LYS A 58 10.05 32.20 -14.45
C LYS A 58 8.88 33.02 -15.02
N THR A 59 8.61 34.20 -14.48
CA THR A 59 7.51 35.08 -14.94
C THR A 59 7.90 36.00 -16.09
N LEU A 60 9.19 36.21 -16.35
CA LEU A 60 9.69 37.10 -17.41
C LEU A 60 9.84 36.45 -18.80
N ASN A 61 9.71 35.13 -18.93
CA ASN A 61 9.99 34.42 -20.19
C ASN A 61 8.73 33.96 -20.96
N LYS A 62 7.54 34.49 -20.64
CA LYS A 62 6.26 34.07 -21.26
C LYS A 62 5.61 35.08 -22.20
N SER A 63 6.26 36.19 -22.52
CA SER A 63 5.67 37.29 -23.30
C SER A 63 6.21 37.45 -24.72
N SER A 64 6.65 36.36 -25.37
CA SER A 64 7.11 36.42 -26.77
C SER A 64 6.73 35.17 -27.54
N THR A 65 5.48 35.04 -27.98
CA THR A 65 5.20 34.22 -29.17
C THR A 65 4.03 34.79 -29.94
N SER A 66 4.31 34.98 -31.22
CA SER A 66 3.67 35.80 -32.21
C SER A 66 2.33 35.26 -32.72
N ILE A 67 1.52 36.25 -33.08
CA ILE A 67 0.29 36.22 -33.87
C ILE A 67 0.49 35.44 -35.18
N ALA A 68 -0.35 34.43 -35.43
CA ALA A 68 -0.59 33.89 -36.76
C ALA A 68 -2.11 33.78 -36.96
N SER A 69 -2.57 34.54 -37.95
CA SER A 69 -3.93 34.72 -38.42
C SER A 69 -4.42 33.54 -39.27
N SER A 70 -5.68 33.14 -39.10
CA SER A 70 -6.49 32.53 -40.16
C SER A 70 -7.99 32.50 -39.82
N PRO A 71 -8.86 32.41 -40.85
CA PRO A 71 -10.09 33.19 -40.87
C PRO A 71 -11.38 32.36 -40.75
N ALA A 72 -12.42 33.09 -40.33
CA ALA A 72 -13.83 33.02 -40.72
C ALA A 72 -14.44 31.65 -41.10
N ARG A 73 -15.41 31.21 -40.27
CA ARG A 73 -16.62 30.52 -40.77
C ARG A 73 -17.84 30.77 -39.89
N THR A 74 -18.72 31.62 -40.43
CA THR A 74 -20.19 31.47 -40.53
C THR A 74 -20.96 30.89 -39.33
N SER A 75 -21.56 31.83 -38.61
CA SER A 75 -22.95 31.87 -38.13
C SER A 75 -23.88 30.69 -38.49
N SER A 76 -24.52 30.12 -37.46
CA SER A 76 -25.91 29.68 -37.53
C SER A 76 -26.60 29.78 -36.16
N SER A 77 -27.69 30.55 -36.21
CA SER A 77 -28.80 30.83 -35.29
C SER A 77 -29.27 29.78 -34.26
N LEU A 78 -29.79 30.35 -33.16
CA LEU A 78 -30.65 29.85 -32.06
C LEU A 78 -31.91 29.10 -32.54
N PRO A 79 -32.61 28.34 -31.65
CA PRO A 79 -33.60 28.89 -30.69
C PRO A 79 -33.43 28.31 -29.27
N SER A 80 -33.46 29.10 -28.20
CA SER A 80 -34.62 29.61 -27.45
C SER A 80 -35.50 28.55 -26.75
N SER A 81 -35.55 28.70 -25.42
CA SER A 81 -36.60 28.31 -24.45
C SER A 81 -36.91 26.84 -24.22
N THR A 82 -36.76 26.38 -22.97
CA THR A 82 -37.91 25.97 -22.13
C THR A 82 -37.50 25.99 -20.65
N THR A 83 -38.13 26.89 -19.91
CA THR A 83 -38.14 27.02 -18.46
C THR A 83 -38.96 25.87 -17.85
N TYR A 84 -38.38 25.06 -16.97
CA TYR A 84 -39.15 24.17 -16.09
C TYR A 84 -38.79 24.41 -14.63
N GLY A 85 -39.84 24.59 -13.84
CA GLY A 85 -39.84 25.12 -12.49
C GLY A 85 -39.22 24.22 -11.44
N GLN A 86 -38.66 24.88 -10.43
CA GLN A 86 -38.28 24.31 -9.15
C GLN A 86 -39.52 23.96 -8.30
N PRO A 87 -39.55 22.79 -7.65
CA PRO A 87 -40.34 22.62 -6.45
C PRO A 87 -39.54 23.05 -5.21
N HIS A 88 -40.01 24.10 -4.56
CA HIS A 88 -39.62 24.47 -3.20
C HIS A 88 -40.03 23.35 -2.22
N PHE A 89 -39.05 22.63 -1.68
CA PHE A 89 -39.24 21.80 -0.48
C PHE A 89 -38.78 22.57 0.76
N SER A 90 -39.74 23.14 1.47
CA SER A 90 -39.55 23.77 2.78
C SER A 90 -39.43 22.67 3.85
N PHE A 91 -38.21 22.33 4.26
CA PHE A 91 -37.99 21.55 5.48
C PHE A 91 -38.10 22.48 6.70
N GLY A 92 -39.17 22.30 7.47
CA GLY A 92 -39.35 22.93 8.77
C GLY A 92 -38.33 22.40 9.77
N VAL A 93 -37.31 23.21 10.08
CA VAL A 93 -36.38 22.96 11.18
C VAL A 93 -37.06 23.35 12.49
N VAL A 94 -37.56 22.35 13.22
CA VAL A 94 -37.98 22.49 14.61
C VAL A 94 -36.72 22.69 15.46
N ARG A 95 -36.39 23.95 15.78
CA ARG A 95 -35.43 24.29 16.83
C ARG A 95 -36.02 23.92 18.19
N ARG A 96 -35.51 22.86 18.82
CA ARG A 96 -35.67 22.66 20.26
C ARG A 96 -34.60 23.49 20.99
N PRO A 97 -34.96 24.27 22.03
CA PRO A 97 -33.98 24.97 22.84
C PRO A 97 -33.21 23.97 23.72
N PHE A 98 -31.89 24.01 23.64
CA PHE A 98 -30.99 23.33 24.56
C PHE A 98 -30.98 24.13 25.86
N THR A 99 -31.53 23.57 26.93
CA THR A 99 -31.41 24.14 28.28
C THR A 99 -30.01 23.86 28.81
N ALA A 100 -29.29 24.93 29.17
CA ALA A 100 -28.02 24.87 29.86
C ALA A 100 -28.21 24.18 31.24
N VAL A 101 -27.48 23.10 31.47
CA VAL A 101 -27.33 22.51 32.80
C VAL A 101 -26.04 23.10 33.38
N ASP A 102 -26.23 24.07 34.29
CA ASP A 102 -25.18 24.55 35.19
C ASP A 102 -24.81 23.42 36.16
N GLY A 103 -23.70 22.74 35.87
CA GLY A 103 -23.10 21.72 36.72
C GLY A 103 -21.78 22.22 37.29
N SER A 104 -21.84 22.91 38.42
CA SER A 104 -20.68 23.30 39.23
C SER A 104 -19.92 22.06 39.71
N PHE A 105 -18.80 21.73 39.07
CA PHE A 105 -17.91 20.65 39.49
C PHE A 105 -16.85 21.19 40.46
N LYS A 106 -17.05 20.91 41.75
CA LYS A 106 -16.04 21.10 42.79
C LYS A 106 -14.99 19.99 42.70
N PHE A 107 -13.72 20.37 42.57
CA PHE A 107 -12.58 19.46 42.72
C PHE A 107 -12.43 19.06 44.20
N GLY A 108 -12.82 17.82 44.51
CA GLY A 108 -12.50 17.16 45.77
C GLY A 108 -11.32 16.20 45.57
N ALA A 109 -10.16 16.58 46.09
CA ALA A 109 -9.01 15.68 46.22
C ALA A 109 -9.34 14.53 47.19
N ARG A 110 -9.13 13.28 46.78
CA ARG A 110 -8.95 12.16 47.71
C ARG A 110 -8.08 11.06 47.10
N SER A 111 -7.03 10.78 47.86
CA SER A 111 -6.08 9.68 47.81
C SER A 111 -6.72 8.30 47.98
N SER A 112 -6.32 7.31 47.18
CA SER A 112 -5.63 6.08 47.63
C SER A 112 -5.50 5.03 46.51
N PRO A 113 -4.46 4.16 46.57
CA PRO A 113 -4.11 3.22 45.49
C PRO A 113 -4.86 1.90 45.63
N ARG A 114 -5.38 1.38 44.51
CA ARG A 114 -6.01 0.04 44.46
C ARG A 114 -5.12 -0.92 43.68
N SER A 115 -4.67 -1.94 44.39
CA SER A 115 -3.93 -3.09 43.91
C SER A 115 -4.77 -3.92 42.93
N TRP A 116 -4.15 -4.37 41.85
CA TRP A 116 -4.71 -5.38 40.95
C TRP A 116 -4.13 -6.74 41.33
N GLN A 117 -4.93 -7.58 41.99
CA GLN A 117 -4.76 -9.02 42.01
C GLN A 117 -5.66 -9.59 40.90
N SER A 118 -5.05 -10.23 39.91
CA SER A 118 -5.76 -10.96 38.86
C SER A 118 -5.80 -12.44 39.23
N SER A 119 -6.99 -12.90 39.60
CA SER A 119 -7.32 -14.31 39.79
C SER A 119 -7.56 -14.96 38.42
N LEU A 120 -6.74 -15.94 38.07
CA LEU A 120 -7.01 -16.90 37.00
C LEU A 120 -7.94 -17.99 37.56
N THR A 121 -9.11 -18.17 36.95
CA THR A 121 -9.86 -19.43 37.03
C THR A 121 -10.40 -19.80 35.67
N CYS A 122 -10.15 -21.07 35.33
CA CYS A 122 -10.52 -21.81 34.13
C CYS A 122 -11.99 -22.29 34.18
N ASN A 123 -12.40 -23.02 33.13
CA ASN A 123 -13.61 -23.85 32.95
C ASN A 123 -14.88 -23.13 32.45
N ASN A 124 -15.74 -23.71 31.59
CA ASN A 124 -15.85 -25.08 31.09
C ASN A 124 -16.76 -25.14 29.83
N ASN A 125 -16.53 -26.16 29.00
CA ASN A 125 -17.45 -26.98 28.20
C ASN A 125 -18.81 -26.46 27.73
N ASN A 126 -19.06 -26.59 26.41
CA ASN A 126 -20.31 -27.19 25.91
C ASN A 126 -20.14 -27.81 24.51
N PRO A 127 -20.30 -29.14 24.34
CA PRO A 127 -20.57 -29.75 23.04
C PRO A 127 -21.94 -30.44 23.08
N SER A 128 -22.88 -30.03 22.22
CA SER A 128 -23.97 -30.89 21.77
C SER A 128 -24.73 -30.28 20.60
N GLN A 129 -24.72 -31.05 19.51
CA GLN A 129 -25.84 -31.39 18.63
C GLN A 129 -26.55 -30.25 17.91
N ILE A 130 -26.62 -30.36 16.57
CA ILE A 130 -27.86 -30.23 15.78
C ILE A 130 -27.63 -30.90 14.40
N THR A 131 -28.33 -32.03 14.25
CA THR A 131 -29.00 -32.60 13.07
C THR A 131 -28.33 -32.65 11.70
N ALA A 132 -28.19 -33.90 11.25
CA ALA A 132 -28.16 -34.31 9.87
C ALA A 132 -29.40 -33.83 9.10
N ALA A 133 -29.17 -33.26 7.91
CA ALA A 133 -30.18 -33.09 6.87
C ALA A 133 -29.65 -33.73 5.58
N THR A 134 -30.19 -34.91 5.30
CA THR A 134 -30.16 -35.60 4.02
C THR A 134 -30.81 -34.71 2.96
N ALA A 135 -30.05 -34.29 1.96
CA ALA A 135 -30.59 -33.69 0.74
C ALA A 135 -29.96 -34.35 -0.48
N VAL A 136 -30.81 -35.09 -1.18
CA VAL A 136 -30.65 -35.71 -2.48
C VAL A 136 -30.69 -34.64 -3.57
N ALA A 137 -29.68 -34.55 -4.43
CA ALA A 137 -29.73 -33.88 -5.73
C ALA A 137 -28.52 -34.32 -6.61
N PRO A 138 -28.51 -34.08 -7.93
CA PRO A 138 -28.49 -35.15 -8.91
C PRO A 138 -27.15 -35.33 -9.63
N VAL A 139 -27.05 -36.51 -10.24
CA VAL A 139 -26.20 -36.87 -11.37
C VAL A 139 -26.06 -35.69 -12.36
N GLN A 140 -24.83 -35.21 -12.56
CA GLN A 140 -24.43 -34.52 -13.78
C GLN A 140 -22.91 -34.58 -13.98
N ASP A 141 -22.55 -35.20 -15.11
CA ASP A 141 -21.39 -34.95 -15.96
C ASP A 141 -19.98 -35.12 -15.38
N ALA A 142 -19.53 -36.35 -15.56
CA ALA A 142 -18.18 -36.79 -15.91
C ALA A 142 -17.17 -35.65 -16.21
N PRO A 143 -16.09 -35.53 -15.42
CA PRO A 143 -14.88 -34.94 -15.95
C PRO A 143 -14.29 -35.92 -16.97
N GLU A 144 -14.16 -35.45 -18.21
CA GLU A 144 -13.31 -36.04 -19.22
C GLU A 144 -12.01 -36.49 -18.55
N ARG A 145 -11.81 -37.82 -18.55
CA ARG A 145 -10.51 -38.41 -18.28
C ARG A 145 -9.54 -37.74 -19.22
N THR A 146 -8.74 -36.82 -18.71
CA THR A 146 -7.47 -36.45 -19.31
C THR A 146 -6.68 -37.73 -19.36
N THR A 147 -6.72 -38.37 -20.53
CA THR A 147 -5.87 -39.47 -20.93
C THR A 147 -4.46 -39.09 -20.50
N LEU A 148 -3.98 -39.75 -19.45
CA LEU A 148 -2.55 -39.92 -19.22
C LEU A 148 -2.04 -40.50 -20.54
N GLU A 149 -1.47 -39.64 -21.37
CA GLU A 149 -0.63 -40.03 -22.49
C GLU A 149 0.55 -40.72 -21.83
N GLN A 150 0.35 -42.02 -21.64
CA GLN A 150 1.28 -43.00 -21.19
C GLN A 150 2.41 -42.96 -22.18
N GLN A 151 3.43 -42.15 -21.86
CA GLN A 151 4.65 -42.02 -22.62
C GLN A 151 5.17 -43.46 -22.80
N PRO A 152 5.11 -44.03 -24.02
CA PRO A 152 5.58 -45.37 -24.23
C PRO A 152 7.05 -45.32 -23.85
N SER A 153 7.43 -46.11 -22.85
CA SER A 153 8.80 -46.47 -22.54
C SER A 153 9.38 -47.01 -23.84
N ALA A 154 10.04 -46.12 -24.58
CA ALA A 154 10.60 -46.38 -25.88
C ALA A 154 11.68 -47.44 -25.68
N ASP A 155 11.33 -48.59 -26.22
CA ASP A 155 12.17 -49.72 -26.53
C ASP A 155 13.54 -49.27 -27.06
N ALA A 156 14.57 -49.99 -26.64
CA ALA A 156 15.99 -49.74 -26.89
C ALA A 156 16.41 -50.03 -28.34
N SER A 157 15.64 -49.56 -29.33
CA SER A 157 15.90 -49.76 -30.76
C SER A 157 15.41 -48.55 -31.56
N ALA A 158 15.83 -47.35 -31.15
CA ALA A 158 15.80 -46.21 -32.06
C ALA A 158 16.89 -46.41 -33.13
N PRO A 159 16.55 -46.42 -34.43
CA PRO A 159 17.56 -46.39 -35.48
C PRO A 159 18.47 -45.17 -35.28
N PRO A 160 19.77 -45.26 -35.61
CA PRO A 160 20.69 -44.14 -35.48
C PRO A 160 20.09 -42.93 -36.20
N PRO A 161 20.15 -41.72 -35.60
CA PRO A 161 19.65 -40.53 -36.25
C PRO A 161 20.26 -40.46 -37.65
N PRO A 162 19.46 -40.21 -38.71
CA PRO A 162 19.98 -40.11 -40.06
C PRO A 162 21.12 -39.09 -40.03
N ALA A 163 22.26 -39.47 -40.62
CA ALA A 163 23.47 -38.66 -40.65
C ALA A 163 23.08 -37.23 -41.05
N SER A 164 23.15 -36.32 -40.08
CA SER A 164 22.68 -34.97 -40.24
C SER A 164 23.60 -34.31 -41.25
N ASP A 165 23.12 -34.11 -42.48
CA ASP A 165 23.85 -33.51 -43.58
C ASP A 165 24.33 -32.12 -43.17
N SER A 166 25.54 -32.10 -42.61
CA SER A 166 26.18 -30.92 -42.04
C SER A 166 26.52 -29.92 -43.15
N SER A 167 26.52 -30.39 -44.40
CA SER A 167 26.65 -29.62 -45.63
C SER A 167 25.46 -28.67 -45.86
N ALA A 168 24.22 -29.11 -45.63
CA ALA A 168 23.03 -28.29 -45.83
C ALA A 168 22.95 -27.15 -44.81
N LEU A 169 23.32 -27.43 -43.56
CA LEU A 169 23.36 -26.41 -42.50
C LEU A 169 24.48 -25.38 -42.76
N ARG A 170 25.65 -25.82 -43.25
CA ARG A 170 26.73 -24.91 -43.68
C ARG A 170 26.33 -24.03 -44.86
N ALA A 171 25.70 -24.61 -45.88
CA ALA A 171 25.25 -23.85 -47.05
C ALA A 171 24.27 -22.74 -46.67
N ASN A 172 23.29 -23.04 -45.80
CA ASN A 172 22.31 -22.08 -45.33
C ASN A 172 22.94 -20.96 -44.46
N MET A 173 23.93 -21.31 -43.62
CA MET A 173 24.69 -20.32 -42.87
C MET A 173 25.46 -19.37 -43.80
N GLN A 174 26.13 -19.92 -44.82
CA GLN A 174 26.94 -19.13 -45.74
C GLN A 174 26.10 -18.14 -46.57
N THR A 175 24.92 -18.56 -47.03
CA THR A 175 23.97 -17.65 -47.70
C THR A 175 23.47 -16.54 -46.77
N ARG A 176 23.28 -16.81 -45.47
CA ARG A 176 22.93 -15.77 -44.48
C ARG A 176 24.07 -14.78 -44.23
N TYR A 177 25.32 -15.24 -44.23
CA TYR A 177 26.50 -14.37 -44.13
C TYR A 177 26.62 -13.42 -45.33
N GLU A 178 26.31 -13.91 -46.53
CA GLU A 178 26.37 -13.11 -47.75
C GLU A 178 25.22 -12.08 -47.86
N GLN A 179 24.06 -12.37 -47.25
CA GLN A 179 22.90 -11.48 -47.24
C GLN A 179 22.96 -10.40 -46.14
N ALA A 180 23.73 -10.63 -45.07
CA ALA A 180 23.87 -9.65 -44.00
C ALA A 180 24.91 -8.59 -44.39
N TYR A 181 24.42 -7.37 -44.65
CA TYR A 181 25.24 -6.22 -45.06
C TYR A 181 26.09 -5.65 -43.89
N SER A 182 25.94 -6.19 -42.68
CA SER A 182 26.60 -5.72 -41.47
C SER A 182 26.72 -6.86 -40.44
N MET A 183 27.83 -6.89 -39.68
CA MET A 183 28.00 -7.77 -38.52
C MET A 183 26.84 -7.68 -37.52
N SER A 184 26.22 -6.51 -37.36
CA SER A 184 25.05 -6.35 -36.47
C SER A 184 23.79 -7.05 -36.98
N GLN A 185 23.64 -7.23 -38.30
CA GLN A 185 22.50 -7.93 -38.90
C GLN A 185 22.61 -9.45 -38.71
N LEU A 186 23.84 -9.99 -38.67
CA LEU A 186 24.08 -11.40 -38.35
C LEU A 186 23.61 -11.74 -36.94
N TYR A 187 23.96 -10.89 -35.97
CA TYR A 187 23.47 -11.05 -34.60
C TYR A 187 21.97 -10.75 -34.48
N ALA A 188 21.38 -9.94 -35.36
CA ALA A 188 19.94 -9.69 -35.35
C ALA A 188 19.13 -10.89 -35.88
N ALA A 189 19.66 -11.63 -36.85
CA ALA A 189 19.01 -12.82 -37.42
C ALA A 189 18.97 -14.01 -36.44
N GLU A 190 19.96 -14.12 -35.55
CA GLU A 190 20.02 -15.16 -34.51
C GLU A 190 19.36 -14.73 -33.19
N ARG A 191 19.00 -13.45 -33.05
CA ARG A 191 18.35 -12.98 -31.84
C ARG A 191 16.91 -13.51 -31.83
N PRO A 192 16.48 -14.21 -30.76
CA PRO A 192 15.07 -14.57 -30.62
C PRO A 192 14.22 -13.29 -30.72
N PRO A 193 13.02 -13.37 -31.32
CA PRO A 193 12.17 -12.20 -31.50
C PRO A 193 11.96 -11.50 -30.15
N PRO A 194 11.91 -10.16 -30.12
CA PRO A 194 11.70 -9.43 -28.89
C PRO A 194 10.40 -9.92 -28.24
N ILE A 195 10.53 -10.45 -27.02
CA ILE A 195 9.41 -10.96 -26.24
C ILE A 195 8.45 -9.77 -26.02
N PRO A 196 7.15 -9.90 -26.36
CA PRO A 196 6.21 -8.81 -26.17
C PRO A 196 6.09 -8.47 -24.67
N PRO A 197 5.87 -7.20 -24.31
CA PRO A 197 5.80 -6.77 -22.90
C PRO A 197 4.73 -7.53 -22.10
N SER A 198 3.62 -7.93 -22.75
CA SER A 198 2.56 -8.75 -22.15
C SER A 198 3.04 -10.13 -21.69
N GLU A 199 3.99 -10.75 -22.41
CA GLU A 199 4.54 -12.04 -22.02
C GLU A 199 5.49 -11.90 -20.82
N HIS A 200 6.27 -10.82 -20.74
CA HIS A 200 7.09 -10.54 -19.56
C HIS A 200 6.24 -10.36 -18.29
N GLU A 201 5.10 -9.67 -18.40
CA GLU A 201 4.16 -9.54 -17.29
C GLU A 201 3.57 -10.89 -16.88
N ARG A 202 3.16 -11.72 -17.84
CA ARG A 202 2.64 -13.07 -17.56
C ARG A 202 3.68 -13.92 -16.81
N ARG A 203 4.94 -13.92 -17.27
CA ARG A 203 6.04 -14.65 -16.61
C ARG A 203 6.30 -14.14 -15.19
N ARG A 204 6.25 -12.81 -14.97
CA ARG A 204 6.36 -12.22 -13.62
C ARG A 204 5.20 -12.65 -12.72
N ARG A 205 3.96 -12.62 -13.21
CA ARG A 205 2.79 -13.06 -12.44
C ARG A 205 2.90 -14.52 -12.03
N VAL A 206 3.33 -15.41 -12.92
CA VAL A 206 3.53 -16.83 -12.58
C VAL A 206 4.57 -16.98 -11.46
N LYS A 207 5.69 -16.25 -11.55
CA LYS A 207 6.72 -16.25 -10.50
C LYS A 207 6.18 -15.71 -9.18
N ASP A 208 5.47 -14.58 -9.23
CA ASP A 208 4.94 -13.93 -8.03
C ASP A 208 3.92 -14.82 -7.32
N VAL A 209 3.03 -15.49 -8.07
CA VAL A 209 2.08 -16.48 -7.54
C VAL A 209 2.83 -17.63 -6.88
N GLN A 210 3.86 -18.19 -7.53
CA GLN A 210 4.66 -19.27 -6.97
C GLN A 210 5.35 -18.85 -5.65
N GLU A 211 5.92 -17.64 -5.61
CA GLU A 211 6.55 -17.11 -4.39
C GLU A 211 5.56 -16.94 -3.23
N VAL A 212 4.32 -16.53 -3.52
CA VAL A 212 3.26 -16.42 -2.50
C VAL A 212 2.82 -17.80 -2.00
N VAL A 213 2.65 -18.77 -2.90
CA VAL A 213 2.31 -20.16 -2.55
C VAL A 213 3.40 -20.78 -1.68
N ASP A 214 4.67 -20.63 -2.06
CA ASP A 214 5.80 -21.13 -1.28
C ASP A 214 5.89 -20.48 0.11
N ALA A 215 5.61 -19.17 0.20
CA ALA A 215 5.57 -18.45 1.48
C ALA A 215 4.39 -18.89 2.36
N GLY A 216 3.23 -19.17 1.77
CA GLY A 216 2.06 -19.70 2.47
C GLY A 216 2.26 -21.12 2.98
N ARG A 217 2.91 -22.00 2.19
CA ARG A 217 3.30 -23.34 2.61
C ARG A 217 4.20 -23.29 3.85
N ARG A 218 5.16 -22.35 3.90
CA ARG A 218 6.03 -22.14 5.08
C ARG A 218 5.25 -21.69 6.33
N LYS A 219 4.07 -21.10 6.17
CA LYS A 219 3.15 -20.73 7.26
C LYS A 219 2.17 -21.84 7.64
N GLY A 220 2.21 -23.00 6.98
CA GLY A 220 1.27 -24.10 7.22
C GLY A 220 -0.11 -23.90 6.59
N LEU A 221 -0.24 -22.97 5.64
CA LEU A 221 -1.47 -22.78 4.86
C LEU A 221 -1.49 -23.77 3.68
N GLY A 222 -2.67 -24.28 3.35
CA GLY A 222 -2.85 -25.21 2.23
C GLY A 222 -2.58 -24.54 0.87
N GLU A 223 -1.78 -25.18 0.03
CA GLU A 223 -1.38 -24.65 -1.29
C GLU A 223 -2.58 -24.42 -2.21
N GLU A 224 -3.50 -25.38 -2.28
CA GLU A 224 -4.70 -25.29 -3.14
C GLU A 224 -5.63 -24.14 -2.72
N LEU A 225 -5.76 -23.93 -1.41
CA LEU A 225 -6.54 -22.83 -0.85
C LEU A 225 -5.93 -21.48 -1.25
N ILE A 226 -4.60 -21.34 -1.18
CA ILE A 226 -3.93 -20.11 -1.61
C ILE A 226 -4.07 -19.88 -3.12
N ARG A 227 -3.90 -20.92 -3.96
CA ARG A 227 -4.01 -20.78 -5.42
C ARG A 227 -5.42 -20.39 -5.86
N SER A 228 -6.44 -21.07 -5.32
CA SER A 228 -7.83 -20.72 -5.57
C SER A 228 -8.18 -19.33 -5.03
N GLY A 229 -7.70 -18.99 -3.84
CA GLY A 229 -7.87 -17.67 -3.24
C GLY A 229 -7.20 -16.54 -4.02
N LEU A 230 -5.99 -16.75 -4.55
CA LEU A 230 -5.31 -15.79 -5.43
C LEU A 230 -6.07 -15.57 -6.73
N THR A 231 -6.66 -16.63 -7.29
CA THR A 231 -7.49 -16.54 -8.51
C THR A 231 -8.76 -15.71 -8.26
N GLN A 232 -9.44 -15.95 -7.14
CA GLN A 232 -10.61 -15.16 -6.75
C GLN A 232 -10.23 -13.71 -6.41
N MET A 233 -9.09 -13.50 -5.74
CA MET A 233 -8.57 -12.18 -5.44
C MET A 233 -8.25 -11.37 -6.71
N ASP A 234 -7.66 -12.00 -7.74
CA ASP A 234 -7.41 -11.32 -9.02
C ASP A 234 -8.71 -10.97 -9.76
N ALA A 235 -9.76 -11.78 -9.59
CA ALA A 235 -11.10 -11.43 -10.10
C ALA A 235 -11.73 -10.23 -9.37
N LEU A 236 -11.50 -10.09 -8.06
CA LEU A 236 -11.99 -8.96 -7.27
C LEU A 236 -11.15 -7.68 -7.46
N LEU A 237 -9.83 -7.82 -7.52
CA LEU A 237 -8.85 -6.73 -7.55
C LEU A 237 -7.79 -7.01 -8.63
N PRO A 238 -8.10 -6.82 -9.92
CA PRO A 238 -7.20 -7.19 -11.00
C PRO A 238 -5.88 -6.42 -10.92
N GLY A 239 -4.77 -7.17 -10.97
CA GLY A 239 -3.43 -6.59 -10.96
C GLY A 239 -2.97 -6.04 -9.61
N VAL A 240 -3.68 -6.30 -8.51
CA VAL A 240 -3.26 -5.84 -7.17
C VAL A 240 -2.03 -6.58 -6.64
N LEU A 241 -1.79 -7.81 -7.11
CA LEU A 241 -0.69 -8.64 -6.68
C LEU A 241 0.64 -8.01 -7.09
N SER A 242 1.38 -7.48 -6.11
CA SER A 242 2.70 -6.91 -6.32
C SER A 242 3.59 -7.18 -5.12
N LEU A 243 4.65 -7.96 -5.34
CA LEU A 243 5.61 -8.33 -4.29
C LEU A 243 6.48 -7.16 -3.82
N HIS A 244 6.57 -6.10 -4.61
CA HIS A 244 7.29 -4.87 -4.22
C HIS A 244 6.57 -4.12 -3.09
N ARG A 245 5.24 -4.19 -3.01
CA ARG A 245 4.44 -3.38 -2.08
C ARG A 245 4.10 -4.10 -0.77
N MET A 246 4.02 -5.42 -0.82
CA MET A 246 3.69 -6.26 0.32
C MET A 246 4.40 -7.60 0.22
N LYS A 247 4.81 -8.15 1.37
CA LYS A 247 5.57 -9.40 1.45
C LYS A 247 4.73 -10.57 0.93
N PRO A 248 5.34 -11.58 0.27
CA PRO A 248 4.62 -12.77 -0.18
C PRO A 248 3.87 -13.49 0.96
N SER A 249 4.46 -13.48 2.16
CA SER A 249 3.86 -14.06 3.37
C SER A 249 2.55 -13.42 3.79
N ASP A 250 2.35 -12.15 3.47
CA ASP A 250 1.18 -11.38 3.89
C ASP A 250 0.10 -11.50 2.81
N TRP A 251 0.51 -11.54 1.53
CA TRP A 251 -0.37 -11.93 0.43
C TRP A 251 -0.98 -13.30 0.63
N ALA A 252 -0.21 -14.28 1.12
CA ALA A 252 -0.74 -15.61 1.41
C ALA A 252 -1.83 -15.59 2.50
N VAL A 253 -1.72 -14.69 3.49
CA VAL A 253 -2.75 -14.52 4.54
C VAL A 253 -4.00 -13.90 3.94
N VAL A 254 -3.87 -12.87 3.10
CA VAL A 254 -5.02 -12.25 2.43
C VAL A 254 -5.71 -13.23 1.48
N ALA A 255 -4.95 -13.99 0.70
CA ALA A 255 -5.47 -14.99 -0.22
C ALA A 255 -6.17 -16.15 0.52
N SER A 256 -5.78 -16.43 1.77
CA SER A 256 -6.43 -17.48 2.54
C SER A 256 -7.86 -17.16 3.01
N ASP A 257 -8.23 -15.88 3.01
CA ASP A 257 -9.56 -15.41 3.45
C ASP A 257 -10.10 -14.33 2.50
N VAL A 258 -10.57 -14.79 1.34
CA VAL A 258 -11.14 -13.93 0.29
C VAL A 258 -12.44 -13.26 0.73
N ASN A 259 -13.20 -13.91 1.63
CA ASN A 259 -14.45 -13.34 2.14
C ASN A 259 -14.16 -12.11 3.02
N SER A 260 -13.21 -12.21 3.95
CA SER A 260 -12.77 -11.05 4.74
C SER A 260 -12.21 -9.93 3.85
N LEU A 261 -11.51 -10.29 2.76
CA LEU A 261 -11.06 -9.31 1.78
C LEU A 261 -12.24 -8.56 1.13
N ALA A 262 -13.26 -9.28 0.66
CA ALA A 262 -14.44 -8.68 0.04
C ALA A 262 -15.19 -7.76 1.02
N GLU A 263 -15.38 -8.19 2.27
CA GLU A 263 -15.97 -7.37 3.34
C GLU A 263 -15.19 -6.07 3.56
N LYS A 264 -13.85 -6.13 3.59
CA LYS A 264 -13.00 -4.93 3.73
C LYS A 264 -13.14 -3.98 2.56
N ILE A 265 -13.27 -4.49 1.33
CA ILE A 265 -13.47 -3.65 0.14
C ILE A 265 -14.84 -2.94 0.22
N ILE A 266 -15.89 -3.68 0.60
CA ILE A 266 -17.24 -3.12 0.80
C ILE A 266 -17.21 -2.04 1.90
N LEU A 267 -16.54 -2.33 3.02
CA LEU A 267 -16.36 -1.39 4.13
C LEU A 267 -15.59 -0.13 3.71
N LEU A 268 -14.49 -0.28 2.97
CA LEU A 268 -13.76 0.88 2.45
C LEU A 268 -14.63 1.71 1.49
N LYS A 269 -15.48 1.07 0.69
CA LYS A 269 -16.42 1.77 -0.19
C LYS A 269 -17.53 2.48 0.57
N SER A 270 -18.01 1.94 1.68
CA SER A 270 -19.01 2.62 2.53
C SER A 270 -18.40 3.81 3.27
N LEU A 271 -17.14 3.71 3.71
CA LEU A 271 -16.40 4.78 4.37
C LEU A 271 -16.01 5.91 3.40
N TYR A 272 -15.64 5.57 2.15
CA TYR A 272 -15.21 6.53 1.14
C TYR A 272 -16.01 6.37 -0.17
N PRO A 273 -17.28 6.79 -0.21
CA PRO A 273 -18.18 6.48 -1.32
C PRO A 273 -17.74 7.07 -2.66
N THR A 274 -17.13 8.26 -2.66
CA THR A 274 -16.70 8.95 -3.88
C THR A 274 -15.26 8.66 -4.28
N ALA A 275 -14.48 7.96 -3.45
CA ALA A 275 -13.10 7.60 -3.77
C ALA A 275 -13.01 6.34 -4.65
N ASP A 276 -11.98 6.28 -5.50
CA ASP A 276 -11.55 5.04 -6.14
C ASP A 276 -10.74 4.18 -5.15
N ILE A 277 -11.43 3.23 -4.53
CA ILE A 277 -10.86 2.31 -3.55
C ILE A 277 -9.80 1.40 -4.20
N PHE A 278 -9.95 1.03 -5.47
CA PHE A 278 -9.00 0.15 -6.15
C PHE A 278 -7.64 0.81 -6.25
N LYS A 279 -7.61 2.10 -6.62
CA LYS A 279 -6.39 2.90 -6.68
C LYS A 279 -5.73 3.05 -5.31
N ILE A 280 -6.52 3.26 -4.26
CA ILE A 280 -6.03 3.36 -2.88
C ILE A 280 -5.41 2.03 -2.42
N VAL A 281 -6.15 0.92 -2.56
CA VAL A 281 -5.70 -0.42 -2.16
C VAL A 281 -4.50 -0.87 -2.98
N PHE A 282 -4.48 -0.58 -4.29
CA PHE A 282 -3.34 -0.87 -5.14
C PHE A 282 -2.08 -0.22 -4.59
N LYS A 283 -2.12 1.08 -4.24
CA LYS A 283 -0.97 1.82 -3.70
C LYS A 283 -0.60 1.37 -2.28
N LYS A 284 -1.58 1.08 -1.43
CA LYS A 284 -1.37 0.61 -0.04
C LYS A 284 -2.07 -0.74 0.23
N PRO A 285 -1.54 -1.86 -0.27
CA PRO A 285 -2.17 -3.18 -0.07
C PRO A 285 -2.16 -3.64 1.39
N LYS A 286 -1.28 -3.06 2.23
CA LYS A 286 -1.24 -3.35 3.67
C LYS A 286 -2.52 -2.98 4.42
N LEU A 287 -3.38 -2.13 3.84
CA LEU A 287 -4.70 -1.83 4.39
C LEU A 287 -5.57 -3.09 4.51
N LEU A 288 -5.38 -4.08 3.62
CA LEU A 288 -6.13 -5.33 3.61
C LEU A 288 -5.79 -6.24 4.80
N LEU A 289 -4.66 -6.00 5.46
CA LEU A 289 -4.22 -6.74 6.66
C LEU A 289 -4.82 -6.16 7.95
N LEU A 290 -5.37 -4.95 7.91
CA LEU A 290 -5.93 -4.32 9.10
C LEU A 290 -7.28 -4.96 9.46
N PRO A 291 -7.60 -5.06 10.76
CA PRO A 291 -8.92 -5.51 11.18
C PRO A 291 -9.98 -4.44 10.86
N ASN A 292 -11.20 -4.87 10.55
CA ASN A 292 -12.31 -4.01 10.10
C ASN A 292 -12.57 -2.85 11.08
N ALA A 293 -12.61 -3.13 12.38
CA ALA A 293 -12.80 -2.10 13.42
C ALA A 293 -11.71 -1.01 13.41
N LYS A 294 -10.48 -1.37 13.05
CA LYS A 294 -9.38 -0.41 12.96
C LYS A 294 -9.51 0.46 11.70
N LEU A 295 -9.93 -0.13 10.58
CA LEU A 295 -10.22 0.62 9.35
C LEU A 295 -11.31 1.66 9.57
N GLU A 296 -12.40 1.31 10.26
CA GLU A 296 -13.46 2.25 10.62
C GLU A 296 -12.97 3.38 11.52
N GLN A 297 -12.21 3.05 12.57
CA GLN A 297 -11.65 4.04 13.49
C GLN A 297 -10.72 5.02 12.76
N ASP A 298 -9.83 4.50 11.92
CA ASP A 298 -8.85 5.30 11.19
C ASP A 298 -9.56 6.17 10.14
N ALA A 299 -10.58 5.64 9.45
CA ALA A 299 -11.40 6.40 8.52
C ALA A 299 -12.18 7.53 9.20
N ALA A 300 -12.80 7.26 10.35
CA ALA A 300 -13.48 8.29 11.12
C ALA A 300 -12.52 9.41 11.56
N ALA A 301 -11.29 9.04 11.98
CA ALA A 301 -10.27 10.00 12.34
C ALA A 301 -9.82 10.86 11.13
N ILE A 302 -9.61 10.23 9.97
CA ILE A 302 -9.25 10.91 8.71
C ILE A 302 -10.35 11.89 8.29
N MET A 303 -11.60 11.44 8.26
CA MET A 303 -12.74 12.28 7.87
C MET A 303 -12.94 13.45 8.82
N ARG A 304 -12.66 13.27 10.11
CA ARG A 304 -12.66 14.37 11.08
C ARG A 304 -11.54 15.39 10.79
N LEU A 305 -10.33 14.93 10.47
CA LEU A 305 -9.21 15.81 10.11
C LEU A 305 -9.47 16.57 8.80
N LEU A 306 -10.14 15.93 7.83
CA LEU A 306 -10.48 16.51 6.53
C LEU A 306 -11.87 17.16 6.49
N SER A 307 -12.52 17.37 7.64
CA SER A 307 -13.90 17.90 7.73
C SER A 307 -14.07 19.31 7.13
N SER A 308 -12.97 20.06 6.97
CA SER A 308 -12.97 21.38 6.32
C SER A 308 -12.81 21.32 4.80
N ALA A 309 -12.46 20.17 4.22
CA ALA A 309 -12.38 19.99 2.78
C ALA A 309 -13.78 19.78 2.18
N PRO A 310 -14.16 20.47 1.09
CA PRO A 310 -15.39 20.13 0.37
C PRO A 310 -15.40 18.71 -0.20
N ASN A 311 -14.24 18.17 -0.63
CA ASN A 311 -14.14 16.82 -1.22
C ASN A 311 -12.97 16.02 -0.60
N PRO A 312 -13.13 15.49 0.63
CA PRO A 312 -12.04 14.77 1.32
C PRO A 312 -11.60 13.50 0.59
N CYS A 313 -12.52 12.80 -0.07
CA CYS A 313 -12.22 11.57 -0.82
C CYS A 313 -11.28 11.79 -2.01
N ALA A 314 -11.37 12.94 -2.70
CA ALA A 314 -10.48 13.27 -3.81
C ALA A 314 -9.02 13.47 -3.36
N ILE A 315 -8.83 13.96 -2.13
CA ILE A 315 -7.50 14.10 -1.50
C ILE A 315 -6.91 12.71 -1.24
N LEU A 316 -7.70 11.78 -0.72
CA LEU A 316 -7.23 10.41 -0.45
C LEU A 316 -6.94 9.62 -1.73
N GLU A 317 -7.71 9.85 -2.80
CA GLU A 317 -7.49 9.18 -4.08
C GLU A 317 -6.20 9.67 -4.78
N SER A 318 -5.92 10.97 -4.71
CA SER A 318 -4.70 11.57 -5.25
C SER A 318 -3.47 11.19 -4.43
N THR A 319 -3.61 11.12 -3.09
CA THR A 319 -2.51 10.75 -2.18
C THR A 319 -2.90 9.61 -1.23
N PRO A 320 -2.86 8.35 -1.69
CA PRO A 320 -3.21 7.18 -0.88
C PRO A 320 -2.33 7.00 0.36
N ASP A 321 -1.14 7.63 0.38
CA ASP A 321 -0.27 7.59 1.54
C ASP A 321 -0.89 8.23 2.80
N LEU A 322 -1.88 9.09 2.63
CA LEU A 322 -2.61 9.77 3.71
C LEU A 322 -3.73 8.94 4.34
N VAL A 323 -3.93 7.69 3.90
CA VAL A 323 -4.93 6.78 4.49
C VAL A 323 -4.51 6.26 5.88
N ASP A 324 -3.43 6.78 6.45
CA ASP A 324 -3.07 6.64 7.87
C ASP A 324 -3.31 7.98 8.60
N PRO A 325 -4.16 8.02 9.65
CA PRO A 325 -4.48 9.26 10.36
C PRO A 325 -3.25 9.93 10.99
N LEU A 326 -2.26 9.16 11.44
CA LEU A 326 -1.04 9.71 12.01
C LEU A 326 -0.20 10.42 10.95
N SER A 327 0.02 9.76 9.80
CA SER A 327 0.71 10.36 8.66
C SER A 327 0.00 11.62 8.16
N LEU A 328 -1.32 11.58 8.01
CA LEU A 328 -2.11 12.76 7.62
C LEU A 328 -1.96 13.91 8.61
N SER A 329 -2.05 13.66 9.92
CA SER A 329 -1.90 14.71 10.94
C SER A 329 -0.53 15.39 10.89
N ARG A 330 0.55 14.62 10.65
CA ARG A 330 1.91 15.15 10.49
C ARG A 330 2.04 15.96 9.22
N CYS A 331 1.48 15.49 8.10
CA CYS A 331 1.48 16.22 6.84
C CYS A 331 0.75 17.58 6.97
N LEU A 332 -0.42 17.61 7.62
CA LEU A 332 -1.16 18.84 7.86
C LEU A 332 -0.40 19.80 8.79
N ALA A 333 0.27 19.29 9.82
CA ALA A 333 1.11 20.11 10.70
C ALA A 333 2.32 20.71 9.96
N SER A 334 3.00 19.93 9.11
CA SER A 334 4.10 20.41 8.27
C SER A 334 3.63 21.47 7.26
N LEU A 335 2.45 21.28 6.66
CA LEU A 335 1.85 22.26 5.76
C LEU A 335 1.50 23.57 6.47
N ALA A 336 0.90 23.49 7.66
CA ALA A 336 0.58 24.68 8.46
C ALA A 336 1.85 25.46 8.85
N ALA A 337 2.95 24.76 9.14
CA ALA A 337 4.23 25.38 9.45
C ALA A 337 4.92 25.99 8.22
N ALA A 338 4.75 25.40 7.03
CA ALA A 338 5.32 25.90 5.78
C ALA A 338 4.54 27.09 5.20
N PHE A 339 3.22 27.12 5.38
CA PHE A 339 2.31 28.12 4.84
C PHE A 339 1.47 28.78 5.94
N PRO A 340 2.09 29.62 6.80
CA PRO A 340 1.37 30.28 7.88
C PRO A 340 0.26 31.20 7.32
N GLY A 341 -0.92 31.16 7.95
CA GLY A 341 -2.08 31.97 7.55
C GLY A 341 -2.98 31.33 6.49
N GLN A 342 -2.58 30.21 5.89
CA GLN A 342 -3.44 29.44 4.98
C GLN A 342 -4.01 28.20 5.67
N ASN A 343 -5.21 27.76 5.27
CA ASN A 343 -5.78 26.51 5.78
C ASN A 343 -5.06 25.32 5.08
N PRO A 344 -4.36 24.45 5.83
CA PRO A 344 -3.56 23.37 5.24
C PRO A 344 -4.41 22.34 4.49
N VAL A 345 -5.67 22.14 4.89
CA VAL A 345 -6.58 21.18 4.25
C VAL A 345 -7.04 21.68 2.89
N LEU A 346 -7.38 22.98 2.78
CA LEU A 346 -7.75 23.59 1.50
C LEU A 346 -6.57 23.64 0.53
N LEU A 347 -5.37 23.96 1.04
CA LEU A 347 -4.13 23.95 0.27
C LEU A 347 -3.84 22.55 -0.28
N LEU A 348 -3.99 21.52 0.57
CA LEU A 348 -3.81 20.13 0.16
C LEU A 348 -4.82 19.71 -0.92
N GLN A 349 -6.05 20.19 -0.87
CA GLN A 349 -7.05 19.92 -1.91
C GLN A 349 -6.71 20.57 -3.25
N GLN A 350 -6.19 21.80 -3.24
CA GLN A 350 -5.81 22.52 -4.46
C GLN A 350 -4.54 21.94 -5.10
N HIS A 351 -3.62 21.47 -4.26
CA HIS A 351 -2.29 21.03 -4.68
C HIS A 351 -1.89 19.72 -3.98
N PRO A 352 -2.45 18.56 -4.36
CA PRO A 352 -2.12 17.28 -3.74
C PRO A 352 -0.63 16.92 -3.90
N ASP A 353 -0.03 17.30 -5.03
CA ASP A 353 1.38 17.04 -5.35
C ASP A 353 2.37 17.77 -4.42
N ILE A 354 1.91 18.75 -3.62
CA ILE A 354 2.79 19.47 -2.69
C ILE A 354 3.44 18.52 -1.68
N LEU A 355 2.77 17.41 -1.35
CA LEU A 355 3.29 16.41 -0.43
C LEU A 355 4.46 15.63 -1.01
N ALA A 356 4.53 15.42 -2.33
CA ALA A 356 5.67 14.78 -2.96
C ALA A 356 6.94 15.64 -2.76
N ASN A 357 6.79 16.97 -2.79
CA ASN A 357 7.89 17.91 -2.59
C ASN A 357 8.28 18.08 -1.11
N LEU A 358 7.30 18.04 -0.20
CA LEU A 358 7.54 18.21 1.25
C LEU A 358 7.97 16.91 1.94
N GLY A 359 7.54 15.76 1.44
CA GLY A 359 7.78 14.43 2.00
C GLY A 359 9.15 13.83 1.66
N SER A 360 9.89 14.42 0.71
CA SER A 360 11.20 13.89 0.30
C SER A 360 12.25 13.93 1.41
N GLU A 361 12.10 14.75 2.46
CA GLU A 361 13.09 14.81 3.55
C GLU A 361 12.92 13.66 4.57
N ALA A 362 11.73 13.08 4.73
CA ALA A 362 11.52 11.92 5.60
C ALA A 362 12.01 10.60 4.97
N ALA A 363 12.15 10.55 3.64
CA ALA A 363 12.78 9.42 2.95
C ALA A 363 14.32 9.43 3.05
N VAL A 364 14.92 10.55 3.46
CA VAL A 364 16.38 10.70 3.57
C VAL A 364 16.97 9.84 4.72
N GLU A 365 16.18 9.49 5.74
CA GLU A 365 16.66 8.65 6.85
C GLU A 365 17.02 7.21 6.43
N LEU A 366 16.52 6.71 5.29
CA LEU A 366 16.94 5.42 4.72
C LEU A 366 18.16 5.53 3.79
N THR A 367 18.66 6.74 3.51
CA THR A 367 19.86 6.95 2.68
C THR A 367 21.10 7.24 3.53
N ALA A 368 20.97 7.30 4.85
CA ALA A 368 22.08 7.48 5.79
C ALA A 368 23.04 6.27 5.86
N GLU A 369 22.72 5.15 5.20
CA GLU A 369 23.61 3.99 5.07
C GLU A 369 24.75 4.24 4.04
N TYR A 370 24.76 5.37 3.34
CA TYR A 370 25.79 5.73 2.34
C TYR A 370 26.90 6.63 2.90
N GLY A 371 27.27 6.46 4.18
CA GLY A 371 28.29 7.26 4.87
C GLY A 371 29.50 6.48 5.41
N GLU A 372 29.47 5.14 5.41
CA GLU A 372 30.55 4.32 6.00
C GLU A 372 31.44 3.64 4.96
N LEU A 373 31.71 4.29 3.82
CA LEU A 373 32.95 4.02 3.09
C LEU A 373 34.10 4.67 3.86
N SER A 374 34.42 4.03 4.99
CA SER A 374 35.65 4.17 5.73
C SER A 374 36.81 3.95 4.76
N THR A 375 37.41 5.05 4.32
CA THR A 375 38.76 5.07 3.76
C THR A 375 39.71 4.65 4.89
N LYS A 376 39.97 3.34 4.98
CA LYS A 376 41.13 2.82 5.69
C LYS A 376 42.35 2.97 4.79
N ASP A 377 43.11 4.02 5.08
CA ASP A 377 44.55 4.06 4.82
C ASP A 377 45.31 3.34 5.95
#